data_AF-A0A5S4T6Z9-F1
#
_entry.id   AF-A0A5S4T6Z9-F1
#
_cell.length_a   1.000
_cell.length_b   1.000
_cell.length_c   1.000
_cell.angle_alpha   90.00
_cell.angle_beta   90.00
_cell.angle_gamma   90.00
#
_symmetry.space_group_name_H-M   'P 1'
#
loop_
_entity.id
_entity.type
_entity.pdbx_description
1 polymer ?
#
loop_
_entity_poly.entity_id
_entity_poly.type
_entity_poly.pdbx_seq_one_letter_code
_entity_poly.pdbx_strand_id
1 'polypeptide(L)'
;FSHLKRTLKKWYNNVVIPYENFNARFENYPVEVDVLSRFRSKKEQAETLERVRKGQIDIIIGAHRLLSKDVVFSDLGLIVIDEEHRFGVKHKETLKELKTKVDVLTLTATPIPRTLRMSMLGIRDLSVIETP
;
A
#
# COMPACT_ATOMS: atom_id res chain seq x y z
N PHE A 1 -21.55 -12.43 13.75
CA PHE A 1 -22.00 -11.56 12.65
C PHE A 1 -21.38 -10.15 12.64
N SER A 2 -21.28 -9.45 13.77
CA SER A 2 -20.69 -8.09 13.84
C SER A 2 -19.21 -8.01 13.42
N HIS A 3 -18.40 -8.99 13.83
CA HIS A 3 -16.98 -9.05 13.49
C HIS A 3 -16.73 -9.21 11.99
N LEU A 4 -17.53 -10.03 11.30
CA LEU A 4 -17.43 -10.22 9.84
C LEU A 4 -17.74 -8.94 9.07
N LYS A 5 -18.82 -8.22 9.45
CA LYS A 5 -19.18 -6.92 8.85
C LYS A 5 -18.08 -5.88 9.06
N ARG A 6 -17.47 -5.83 10.25
CA ARG A 6 -16.37 -4.90 10.56
C ARG A 6 -15.12 -5.21 9.76
N THR A 7 -14.75 -6.48 9.63
CA THR A 7 -13.59 -6.91 8.83
C THR A 7 -13.80 -6.63 7.34
N LEU A 8 -15.01 -6.87 6.82
CA LEU A 8 -15.36 -6.54 5.44
C LEU A 8 -15.31 -5.03 5.18
N LYS A 9 -15.89 -4.22 6.07
CA LYS A 9 -15.86 -2.75 5.96
C LYS A 9 -14.44 -2.19 6.04
N LYS A 10 -13.62 -2.71 6.96
CA LYS A 10 -12.20 -2.32 7.07
C LYS A 10 -11.43 -2.67 5.79
N TRP A 11 -11.68 -3.85 5.20
CA TRP A 11 -11.03 -4.27 3.97
C TRP A 11 -11.45 -3.45 2.75
N TYR A 12 -12.76 -3.22 2.60
CA TYR A 12 -13.32 -2.36 1.56
C TYR A 12 -12.64 -1.00 1.59
N ASN A 13 -12.54 -0.40 2.78
CA ASN A 13 -11.94 0.92 2.94
C ASN A 13 -10.43 0.97 2.66
N ASN A 14 -9.66 -0.08 3.00
CA ASN A 14 -8.19 -0.03 2.82
C ASN A 14 -7.72 -0.28 1.37
N VAL A 15 -8.55 -0.86 0.50
CA VAL A 15 -8.10 -1.29 -0.85
C VAL A 15 -9.03 -0.79 -1.95
N VAL A 16 -10.35 -0.84 -1.76
CA VAL A 16 -11.31 -0.47 -2.80
C VAL A 16 -11.42 1.05 -2.93
N ILE A 17 -11.53 1.78 -1.82
CA ILE A 17 -11.65 3.25 -1.84
C ILE A 17 -10.41 3.91 -2.47
N PRO A 18 -9.16 3.55 -2.11
CA PRO A 18 -7.99 4.09 -2.79
C PRO A 18 -7.99 3.76 -4.28
N TYR A 19 -8.38 2.54 -4.67
CA TYR A 19 -8.46 2.16 -6.08
C TYR A 19 -9.43 3.04 -6.87
N GLU A 20 -10.66 3.23 -6.36
CA GLU A 20 -11.66 4.10 -6.99
C GLU A 20 -11.18 5.55 -7.10
N ASN A 21 -10.56 6.08 -6.03
CA ASN A 21 -10.05 7.45 -6.01
C ASN A 21 -8.90 7.66 -7.01
N PHE A 22 -7.96 6.71 -7.09
CA PHE A 22 -6.86 6.78 -8.05
C PHE A 22 -7.38 6.64 -9.47
N ASN A 23 -8.26 5.67 -9.73
CA ASN A 23 -8.84 5.47 -11.05
C ASN A 23 -9.59 6.73 -11.54
N ALA A 24 -10.40 7.35 -10.67
CA ALA A 24 -11.08 8.60 -11.00
C ALA A 24 -10.09 9.78 -11.19
N ARG A 25 -9.04 9.86 -10.38
CA ARG A 25 -8.05 10.95 -10.48
C ARG A 25 -7.19 10.85 -11.73
N PHE A 26 -6.93 9.63 -12.21
CA PHE A 26 -6.10 9.36 -13.37
C PHE A 26 -6.89 9.06 -14.65
N GLU A 27 -8.22 9.20 -14.65
CA GLU A 27 -9.08 8.92 -15.82
C GLU A 27 -8.65 9.63 -17.11
N ASN A 28 -8.08 10.85 -16.99
CA ASN A 28 -7.62 11.66 -18.11
C ASN A 28 -6.11 11.57 -18.38
N TYR A 29 -5.42 10.63 -17.72
CA TYR A 29 -3.98 10.43 -17.85
C TYR A 29 -3.70 9.02 -18.40
N PRO A 30 -2.61 8.83 -19.17
CA PRO A 30 -2.21 7.51 -19.64
C PRO A 30 -1.51 6.74 -18.50
N VAL A 31 -2.21 6.53 -17.39
CA VAL A 31 -1.72 5.85 -16.19
C VAL A 31 -2.62 4.65 -15.92
N GLU A 32 -2.06 3.45 -15.96
CA GLU A 32 -2.78 2.23 -15.70
C GLU A 32 -2.81 1.94 -14.20
N VAL A 33 -4.00 1.96 -13.61
CA VAL A 33 -4.22 1.64 -12.20
C VAL A 33 -4.90 0.27 -12.10
N ASP A 34 -4.35 -0.64 -11.29
CA ASP A 34 -5.01 -1.92 -11.01
C ASP A 34 -5.02 -2.22 -9.50
N VAL A 35 -5.77 -3.25 -9.10
CA VAL A 35 -5.93 -3.64 -7.70
C VAL A 35 -5.75 -5.13 -7.48
N LEU A 36 -4.86 -5.49 -6.55
CA LEU A 36 -4.68 -6.85 -6.07
C LEU A 36 -5.48 -7.06 -4.77
N SER A 37 -6.63 -7.71 -4.91
CA SER A 37 -7.58 -7.92 -3.81
C SER A 37 -8.11 -9.34 -3.78
N ARG A 38 -8.43 -9.82 -2.58
CA ARG A 38 -9.09 -11.13 -2.35
C ARG A 38 -10.48 -11.24 -2.97
N PHE A 39 -11.09 -10.12 -3.36
CA PHE A 39 -12.39 -10.09 -4.02
C PHE A 39 -12.30 -10.34 -5.53
N ARG A 40 -11.09 -10.28 -6.10
CA ARG A 40 -10.85 -10.74 -7.47
C ARG A 40 -10.68 -12.25 -7.50
N SER A 41 -11.18 -12.87 -8.56
CA SER A 41 -10.99 -14.28 -8.84
C SER A 41 -9.50 -14.63 -8.98
N LYS A 42 -9.15 -15.91 -8.82
CA LYS A 42 -7.76 -16.36 -9.00
C LYS A 42 -7.23 -16.05 -10.40
N LYS A 43 -8.10 -16.12 -11.42
CA LYS A 43 -7.75 -15.81 -12.81
C LYS A 43 -7.34 -14.35 -12.96
N GLU A 44 -8.19 -13.44 -12.47
CA GLU A 44 -7.91 -12.00 -12.51
C GLU A 44 -6.67 -11.64 -11.70
N GLN A 45 -6.47 -12.25 -10.51
CA GLN A 45 -5.26 -12.03 -9.73
C GLN A 45 -4.00 -12.48 -10.50
N ALA A 46 -4.04 -13.65 -11.15
CA ALA A 46 -2.90 -14.13 -11.94
C ALA A 46 -2.60 -13.22 -13.13
N GLU A 47 -3.63 -12.71 -13.80
CA GLU A 47 -3.51 -11.75 -14.90
C GLU A 47 -2.90 -10.42 -14.42
N THR A 48 -3.40 -9.85 -13.32
CA THR A 48 -2.81 -8.65 -12.70
C THR A 48 -1.34 -8.87 -12.37
N LEU A 49 -0.96 -10.02 -11.79
CA LEU A 49 0.44 -10.31 -11.46
C LEU A 49 1.34 -10.41 -12.71
N GLU A 50 0.85 -11.02 -13.80
CA GLU A 50 1.54 -11.03 -15.09
C GLU A 50 1.74 -9.63 -15.66
N ARG A 51 0.72 -8.77 -15.57
CA ARG A 51 0.78 -7.37 -16.03
C ARG A 51 1.74 -6.53 -15.21
N VAL A 52 1.74 -6.67 -13.88
CA VAL A 52 2.70 -6.03 -12.97
C VAL A 52 4.13 -6.44 -13.33
N ARG A 53 4.36 -7.73 -13.58
CA ARG A 53 5.67 -8.25 -13.97
C ARG A 53 6.16 -7.70 -15.31
N LYS A 54 5.24 -7.45 -16.25
CA LYS A 54 5.54 -6.85 -17.57
C LYS A 54 5.69 -5.33 -17.53
N GLY A 55 5.46 -4.69 -16.39
CA GLY A 55 5.48 -3.22 -16.27
C GLY A 55 4.32 -2.54 -16.99
N GLN A 56 3.19 -3.22 -17.15
CA GLN A 56 1.99 -2.68 -17.80
C GLN A 56 1.04 -1.97 -16.82
N ILE A 57 1.36 -1.98 -15.53
CA ILE A 57 0.58 -1.34 -14.48
C ILE A 57 1.51 -0.35 -13.78
N ASP A 58 1.15 0.94 -13.86
CA ASP A 58 1.91 2.02 -13.24
C ASP A 58 1.64 2.11 -11.74
N ILE A 59 0.37 1.89 -11.35
CA ILE A 59 -0.08 1.97 -9.96
C ILE A 59 -0.83 0.70 -9.60
N ILE A 60 -0.29 -0.07 -8.66
CA ILE A 60 -0.94 -1.27 -8.13
C ILE A 60 -1.33 -1.05 -6.66
N ILE A 61 -2.63 -1.15 -6.39
CA ILE A 61 -3.18 -0.96 -5.05
C ILE A 61 -3.48 -2.33 -4.45
N GLY A 62 -3.03 -2.56 -3.22
CA GLY A 62 -3.27 -3.82 -2.55
C GLY A 62 -2.88 -3.72 -1.09
N ALA A 63 -3.42 -4.62 -0.29
CA ALA A 63 -2.99 -4.77 1.09
C ALA A 63 -1.60 -5.47 1.15
N HIS A 64 -1.26 -6.02 2.31
CA HIS A 64 -0.05 -6.83 2.53
C HIS A 64 0.20 -7.97 1.51
N ARG A 65 -0.80 -8.36 0.72
CA ARG A 65 -0.65 -9.33 -0.38
C ARG A 65 0.45 -8.93 -1.38
N LEU A 66 0.67 -7.63 -1.59
CA LEU A 66 1.72 -7.12 -2.48
C LEU A 66 3.15 -7.43 -2.00
N LEU A 67 3.32 -7.76 -0.72
CA LEU A 67 4.62 -8.14 -0.15
C LEU A 67 4.91 -9.66 -0.25
N SER A 68 4.05 -10.40 -0.92
CA SER A 68 4.25 -11.84 -1.09
C SER A 68 5.33 -12.10 -2.14
N LYS A 69 6.10 -13.18 -1.98
CA LYS A 69 7.26 -13.49 -2.84
C LYS A 69 6.92 -13.72 -4.32
N ASP A 70 5.68 -14.02 -4.63
CA ASP A 70 5.18 -14.25 -5.99
C ASP A 70 4.84 -12.94 -6.73
N VAL A 71 4.86 -11.80 -6.04
CA VAL A 71 4.68 -10.48 -6.65
C VAL A 71 6.05 -9.96 -7.06
N VAL A 72 6.26 -9.86 -8.38
CA VAL A 72 7.50 -9.36 -8.98
C VAL A 72 7.19 -8.10 -9.75
N PHE A 73 7.73 -6.97 -9.29
CA PHE A 73 7.60 -5.68 -9.97
C PHE A 73 8.68 -5.56 -11.05
N SER A 74 8.32 -5.01 -12.23
CA SER A 74 9.28 -4.73 -13.29
C SER A 74 10.25 -3.61 -12.90
N ASP A 75 9.70 -2.48 -12.46
CA ASP A 75 10.43 -1.32 -11.96
C ASP A 75 9.62 -0.67 -10.84
N LEU A 76 10.16 -0.68 -9.62
CA LEU A 76 9.45 -0.21 -8.43
C LEU A 76 10.19 1.02 -7.88
N GLY A 77 9.62 2.21 -8.07
CA GLY A 77 10.20 3.46 -7.61
C GLY A 77 9.69 3.96 -6.25
N LEU A 78 8.43 3.65 -5.90
CA LEU A 78 7.79 4.15 -4.69
C LEU A 78 6.89 3.08 -4.05
N ILE A 79 6.97 2.95 -2.72
CA ILE A 79 6.04 2.16 -1.92
C ILE A 79 5.30 3.09 -0.96
N VAL A 80 3.97 3.07 -1.02
CA VAL A 80 3.11 3.74 -0.04
C VAL A 80 2.54 2.70 0.92
N ILE A 81 2.79 2.87 2.21
CA ILE A 81 2.32 1.96 3.26
C ILE A 81 1.35 2.71 4.14
N ASP A 82 0.08 2.31 4.11
CA ASP A 82 -0.89 2.76 5.11
C ASP A 82 -0.88 1.80 6.30
N GLU A 83 -0.91 2.37 7.51
CA GLU A 83 -1.09 1.60 8.76
C GLU A 83 -0.02 0.51 8.98
N GLU A 84 1.26 0.87 8.80
CA GLU A 84 2.44 -0.02 8.92
C GLU A 84 2.44 -0.87 10.22
N HIS A 85 1.83 -0.35 11.30
CA HIS A 85 1.71 -1.07 12.58
C HIS A 85 0.95 -2.40 12.48
N ARG A 86 0.10 -2.60 11.46
CA ARG A 86 -0.65 -3.84 11.25
C ARG A 86 0.16 -4.95 10.57
N PHE A 87 1.40 -4.69 10.18
CA PHE A 87 2.23 -5.62 9.43
C PHE A 87 2.97 -6.55 10.40
N GLY A 88 2.90 -7.86 10.12
CA GLY A 88 3.67 -8.87 10.87
C GLY A 88 5.17 -8.78 10.60
N VAL A 89 5.96 -9.52 11.38
CA VAL A 89 7.44 -9.51 11.31
C VAL A 89 7.95 -9.81 9.90
N LYS A 90 7.43 -10.87 9.26
CA LYS A 90 7.82 -11.26 7.88
C LYS A 90 7.62 -10.13 6.86
N HIS A 91 6.48 -9.43 6.93
CA HIS A 91 6.22 -8.30 6.03
C HIS A 91 7.21 -7.15 6.27
N LYS A 92 7.58 -6.90 7.52
CA LYS A 92 8.57 -5.87 7.89
C LYS A 92 9.97 -6.22 7.38
N GLU A 93 10.34 -7.50 7.36
CA GLU A 93 11.61 -7.96 6.78
C GLU A 93 11.63 -7.73 5.26
N THR A 94 10.60 -8.16 4.53
CA THR A 94 10.47 -7.88 3.09
C THR A 94 10.55 -6.37 2.81
N LEU A 95 9.87 -5.56 3.61
CA LEU A 95 9.92 -4.10 3.48
C LEU A 95 11.31 -3.54 3.75
N LYS A 96 12.09 -4.09 4.70
CA LYS A 96 13.48 -3.65 4.92
C LYS A 96 14.34 -3.90 3.70
N GLU A 97 14.18 -5.05 3.05
CA GLU A 97 14.91 -5.37 1.81
C GLU A 97 14.54 -4.37 0.70
N LEU A 98 13.25 -4.10 0.52
CA LEU A 98 12.76 -3.16 -0.50
C LEU A 98 13.17 -1.70 -0.23
N LYS A 99 13.17 -1.27 1.04
CA LYS A 99 13.59 0.08 1.49
C LYS A 99 15.03 0.43 1.11
N THR A 100 15.88 -0.55 0.83
CA THR A 100 17.27 -0.28 0.39
C THR A 100 17.38 0.17 -1.06
N LYS A 101 16.33 -0.05 -1.87
CA LYS A 101 16.33 0.19 -3.32
C LYS A 101 15.24 1.16 -3.78
N VAL A 102 14.24 1.41 -2.93
CA VAL A 102 12.98 2.05 -3.31
C VAL A 102 12.57 3.06 -2.24
N ASP A 103 12.04 4.21 -2.66
CA ASP A 103 11.49 5.20 -1.74
C ASP A 103 10.24 4.67 -1.03
N VAL A 104 10.15 4.91 0.28
CA VAL A 104 9.01 4.43 1.09
C VAL A 104 8.34 5.56 1.83
N LEU A 105 7.07 5.77 1.51
CA LEU A 105 6.17 6.71 2.18
C LEU A 105 5.22 5.94 3.10
N THR A 106 5.39 6.09 4.41
CA THR A 106 4.42 5.54 5.38
C THR A 106 3.36 6.59 5.71
N LEU A 107 2.09 6.29 5.47
CA LEU A 107 0.94 7.07 5.88
C LEU A 107 0.35 6.47 7.17
N THR A 108 0.04 7.32 8.14
CA THR A 108 -0.64 6.90 9.37
C THR A 108 -1.67 7.95 9.76
N ALA A 109 -2.91 7.51 9.96
CA ALA A 109 -3.97 8.34 10.53
C ALA A 109 -3.87 8.44 12.06
N THR A 110 -3.10 7.56 12.71
CA THR A 110 -2.86 7.63 14.15
C THR A 110 -1.77 8.65 14.45
N PRO A 111 -2.07 9.75 15.18
CA PRO A 111 -1.06 10.74 15.53
C PRO A 111 0.01 10.09 16.40
N ILE A 112 1.27 10.18 15.98
CA ILE A 112 2.40 9.69 16.76
C ILE A 112 2.48 10.53 18.05
N PRO A 113 2.54 9.92 19.25
CA PRO A 113 2.68 10.65 20.50
C PRO A 113 3.85 11.65 20.45
N ARG A 114 3.61 12.89 20.88
CA ARG A 114 4.56 14.02 20.73
C ARG A 114 5.94 13.73 21.32
N THR A 115 6.01 12.99 22.42
CA THR A 115 7.26 12.57 23.06
C THR A 115 8.08 11.63 22.17
N LEU A 116 7.41 10.70 21.47
CA LEU A 116 8.05 9.81 20.49
C LEU A 116 8.49 10.59 19.24
N ARG A 117 7.73 11.60 18.83
CA ARG A 117 8.14 12.49 17.73
C ARG A 117 9.44 13.22 18.05
N MET A 118 9.58 13.73 19.28
CA MET A 118 10.79 14.41 19.75
C MET A 118 12.00 13.49 19.85
N SER A 119 11.81 12.20 20.19
CA SER A 119 12.92 11.23 20.20
C SER A 119 13.30 10.72 18.81
N MET A 120 12.41 10.81 17.82
CA MET A 120 12.66 10.38 16.43
C MET A 120 13.22 11.50 15.53
N LEU A 121 13.15 12.75 15.99
CA LEU A 121 13.76 13.91 15.31
C LEU A 121 15.28 13.71 15.19
N GLY A 122 15.76 13.52 13.96
CA GLY A 122 17.17 13.25 13.63
C GLY A 122 17.46 11.83 13.11
N ILE A 123 16.56 10.86 13.32
CA ILE A 123 16.71 9.48 12.80
C ILE A 123 15.80 9.23 11.59
N ARG A 124 14.66 9.92 11.51
CA ARG A 124 13.68 9.76 10.43
C ARG A 124 13.08 11.12 10.08
N ASP A 125 13.00 11.43 8.80
CA ASP A 125 12.35 12.65 8.33
C ASP A 125 10.82 12.49 8.43
N LEU A 126 10.15 13.47 9.03
CA LEU A 126 8.74 13.37 9.43
C LEU A 126 8.01 14.63 9.00
N SER A 127 7.25 14.54 7.90
CA SER A 127 6.30 15.59 7.51
C SER A 127 4.97 15.36 8.24
N VAL A 128 4.52 16.36 8.99
CA VAL A 128 3.20 16.33 9.63
C VAL A 128 2.32 17.34 8.93
N ILE A 129 1.23 16.83 8.36
CA ILE A 129 0.17 17.65 7.78
C ILE A 129 -0.76 18.00 8.94
N GLU A 130 -0.50 19.14 9.60
CA GLU A 130 -1.45 19.78 10.49
C GLU A 130 -2.36 20.67 9.62
N THR A 131 -3.61 20.27 9.41
CA THR A 131 -4.65 21.18 8.89
C THR A 131 -5.27 21.96 10.05
N PRO A 132 -5.75 23.20 9.82
CA PRO A 132 -6.32 24.08 10.86
C PRO A 132 -7.55 23.50 11.56
#